data_AF-A0A957KKE7-F1
#
_entry.id   AF-A0A957KKE7-F1
#
_cell.length_a   1.000
_cell.length_b   1.000
_cell.length_c   1.000
_cell.angle_alpha   90.00
_cell.angle_beta   90.00
_cell.angle_gamma   90.00
#
_symmetry.space_group_name_H-M   'P 1'
#
loop_
_entity.id
_entity.type
_entity.pdbx_description
1 polymer ?
#
loop_
_entity_poly.entity_id
_entity_poly.type
_entity_poly.pdbx_seq_one_letter_code
_entity_poly.pdbx_strand_id
1 'polypeptide(L)'
;MEREQPELPLTVQAELLGISRSSLYYQPRMPSIEEVAIKHRIDEIYTESPFFGSRRIAIELRQAEMTVNRKAVQRHMREMGIAGICPGPNLSKRNQAHAIYPYLLRNV
;
A
#
# COMPACT_ATOMS: atom_id res chain seq x y z
N MET A 1 -12.73 15.70 17.91
CA MET A 1 -12.44 15.71 19.36
C MET A 1 -12.46 17.15 19.81
N GLU A 2 -13.43 17.52 20.64
CA GLU A 2 -13.46 18.83 21.30
C GLU A 2 -12.31 18.85 22.32
N ARG A 3 -11.21 19.54 21.96
CA ARG A 3 -10.00 19.60 22.79
C ARG A 3 -10.00 20.76 23.79
N GLU A 4 -10.91 21.71 23.61
CA GLU A 4 -10.83 23.01 24.28
C GLU A 4 -11.45 22.99 25.67
N GLN A 5 -12.40 22.07 25.96
CA GLN A 5 -12.98 21.89 27.30
C GLN A 5 -13.34 20.41 27.55
N PRO A 6 -12.34 19.55 27.84
CA PRO A 6 -12.63 18.15 28.12
C PRO A 6 -13.24 17.98 29.51
N GLU A 7 -14.40 17.31 29.61
CA GLU A 7 -15.06 16.99 30.89
C GLU A 7 -14.18 16.12 31.81
N LEU A 8 -13.27 15.34 31.22
CA LEU A 8 -12.32 14.47 31.91
C LEU A 8 -10.88 14.78 31.51
N PRO A 9 -9.90 14.66 32.40
CA PRO A 9 -8.49 14.80 32.05
C PRO A 9 -8.08 13.84 30.93
N LEU A 10 -7.21 14.28 30.00
CA LEU A 10 -6.73 13.46 28.87
C LEU A 10 -6.11 12.13 29.32
N THR A 11 -5.53 12.07 30.52
CA THR A 11 -5.00 10.84 31.12
C THR A 11 -6.11 9.81 31.34
N VAL A 12 -7.23 10.23 31.93
CA VAL A 12 -8.39 9.37 32.21
C VAL A 12 -9.04 8.93 30.90
N GLN A 13 -9.14 9.83 29.92
CA GLN A 13 -9.64 9.47 28.59
C GLN A 13 -8.76 8.41 27.90
N ALA A 14 -7.43 8.56 27.96
CA ALA A 14 -6.50 7.60 27.39
C ALA A 14 -6.62 6.22 28.05
N GLU A 15 -6.72 6.20 29.38
CA GLU A 15 -6.90 4.98 30.17
C GLU A 15 -8.22 4.28 29.85
N LEU A 16 -9.34 5.02 29.81
CA LEU A 16 -10.66 4.49 29.44
C LEU A 16 -10.69 3.93 28.01
N LEU A 17 -9.97 4.56 27.08
CA LEU A 17 -9.89 4.13 25.67
C LEU A 17 -8.83 3.05 25.43
N GLY A 18 -8.00 2.72 26.43
CA GLY A 18 -6.90 1.76 26.28
C GLY A 18 -5.82 2.20 25.29
N ILE A 19 -5.65 3.50 25.06
CA ILE A 19 -4.65 4.07 24.13
C ILE A 19 -3.58 4.86 24.88
N SER A 20 -2.44 5.08 24.24
CA SER A 20 -1.39 5.91 24.85
C SER A 20 -1.84 7.37 24.93
N ARG A 21 -1.47 8.07 26.01
CA ARG A 21 -1.73 9.51 26.13
C ARG A 21 -1.12 10.31 24.97
N SER A 22 0.02 9.86 24.42
CA SER A 22 0.67 10.49 23.27
C SER A 22 -0.18 10.46 21.99
N SER A 23 -1.01 9.43 21.79
CA SER A 23 -1.87 9.34 20.60
C SER A 23 -2.98 10.39 20.60
N LEU A 24 -3.42 10.86 21.78
CA LEU A 24 -4.42 11.92 21.91
C LEU A 24 -3.90 13.28 21.39
N TYR A 25 -2.59 13.52 21.46
CA TYR A 25 -1.99 14.76 20.96
C TYR A 25 -1.85 14.78 19.44
N TYR A 26 -1.70 13.61 18.81
CA TYR A 26 -1.57 13.52 17.36
C TYR A 26 -2.79 14.15 16.66
N GLN A 27 -2.54 14.99 15.66
CA GLN A 27 -3.56 15.47 14.75
C GLN A 27 -3.32 14.80 13.39
N PRO A 28 -4.31 14.07 12.85
CA PRO A 28 -4.17 13.48 11.53
C PRO A 28 -3.98 14.60 10.51
N ARG A 29 -2.92 14.50 9.72
CA ARG A 29 -2.67 15.43 8.62
C ARG A 29 -3.54 15.01 7.44
N MET A 30 -4.32 15.94 6.92
CA MET A 30 -5.05 15.71 5.67
C MET A 30 -4.08 15.47 4.50
N PRO A 31 -4.44 14.60 3.54
CA PRO A 31 -3.64 14.41 2.34
C PRO A 31 -3.56 15.71 1.53
N SER A 32 -2.47 15.91 0.80
CA SER A 32 -2.35 17.05 -0.12
C SER A 32 -3.29 16.89 -1.32
N ILE A 33 -3.65 18.01 -1.95
CA ILE A 33 -4.46 18.01 -3.19
C ILE A 33 -3.76 17.16 -4.27
N GLU A 34 -2.44 17.26 -4.37
CA GLU A 34 -1.62 16.47 -5.29
C GLU A 34 -1.73 14.97 -5.02
N GLU A 35 -1.69 14.56 -3.75
CA GLU A 35 -1.83 13.14 -3.38
C GLU A 35 -3.21 12.61 -3.76
N VAL A 36 -4.26 13.39 -3.53
CA VAL A 36 -5.63 13.05 -3.89
C VAL A 36 -5.76 12.93 -5.41
N ALA A 37 -5.22 13.88 -6.19
CA ALA A 37 -5.22 13.82 -7.65
C ALA A 37 -4.48 12.59 -8.19
N ILE A 38 -3.33 12.23 -7.59
CA ILE A 38 -2.60 11.00 -7.95
C ILE A 38 -3.46 9.77 -7.67
N LYS A 39 -4.13 9.69 -6.52
CA LYS A 39 -5.01 8.56 -6.17
C LYS A 39 -6.18 8.42 -7.14
N HIS A 40 -6.83 9.52 -7.52
CA HIS A 40 -7.87 9.51 -8.54
C HIS A 40 -7.35 9.01 -9.89
N ARG A 41 -6.19 9.50 -10.34
CA ARG A 41 -5.64 9.04 -11.62
C ARG A 41 -5.25 7.56 -11.60
N ILE A 42 -4.73 7.07 -10.46
CA ILE A 42 -4.46 5.63 -10.26
C ILE A 42 -5.75 4.82 -10.36
N ASP A 43 -6.83 5.29 -9.73
CA ASP A 43 -8.14 4.63 -9.74
C ASP A 43 -8.73 4.54 -11.15
N GLU A 44 -8.65 5.61 -11.93
CA GLU A 44 -9.05 5.64 -13.35
C GLU A 44 -8.28 4.59 -14.18
N ILE A 45 -6.95 4.63 -14.11
CA ILE A 45 -6.07 3.69 -14.84
C ILE A 45 -6.36 2.24 -14.42
N TYR A 46 -6.60 2.00 -13.13
CA TYR A 46 -6.88 0.67 -12.62
C TYR A 46 -8.26 0.17 -13.07
N THR A 47 -9.27 1.04 -13.09
CA THR A 47 -10.61 0.72 -13.57
C THR A 47 -10.60 0.35 -15.05
N GLU A 48 -9.81 1.04 -15.87
CA GLU A 48 -9.62 0.71 -17.29
C GLU A 48 -8.79 -0.56 -17.49
N SER A 49 -7.78 -0.79 -16.64
CA SER A 49 -6.79 -1.87 -16.78
C SER A 49 -6.44 -2.54 -15.45
N PRO A 50 -7.32 -3.41 -14.90
CA PRO A 50 -7.17 -3.97 -13.56
C PRO A 50 -5.97 -4.93 -13.40
N PHE A 51 -5.38 -5.38 -14.50
CA PHE A 51 -4.17 -6.21 -14.53
C PHE A 51 -2.88 -5.39 -14.38
N PHE A 52 -2.95 -4.06 -14.39
CA PHE A 52 -1.78 -3.20 -14.19
C PHE A 52 -1.38 -3.17 -12.70
N GLY A 53 -0.14 -3.62 -12.44
CA GLY A 53 0.53 -3.41 -11.16
C GLY A 53 1.25 -2.05 -11.10
N SER A 54 1.85 -1.75 -9.95
CA SER A 54 2.50 -0.45 -9.69
C SER A 54 3.58 -0.05 -10.69
N ARG A 55 4.22 -1.02 -11.36
CA ARG A 55 5.19 -0.75 -12.44
C ARG A 55 4.54 -0.11 -13.67
N ARG A 56 3.43 -0.68 -14.15
CA ARG A 56 2.71 -0.20 -15.32
C ARG A 56 2.04 1.13 -15.03
N ILE A 57 1.34 1.22 -13.90
CA ILE A 57 0.68 2.45 -13.48
C ILE A 57 1.67 3.62 -13.36
N ALA A 58 2.88 3.40 -12.85
CA ALA A 58 3.90 4.46 -12.79
C ALA A 58 4.37 4.94 -14.17
N ILE A 59 4.28 4.10 -15.21
CA ILE A 59 4.60 4.49 -16.59
C ILE A 59 3.44 5.32 -17.17
N GLU A 60 2.19 4.85 -16.99
CA GLU A 60 0.98 5.57 -17.44
C GLU A 60 0.88 6.97 -16.81
N LEU A 61 1.16 7.08 -15.50
CA LEU A 61 1.20 8.38 -14.81
C LEU A 61 2.26 9.32 -15.40
N ARG A 62 3.44 8.78 -15.74
CA ARG A 62 4.51 9.57 -16.37
C ARG A 62 4.12 10.06 -17.77
N GLN A 63 3.36 9.26 -18.52
CA GLN A 63 2.83 9.65 -19.83
C GLN A 63 1.78 10.76 -19.71
N ALA A 64 1.04 10.78 -18.62
CA ALA A 64 0.13 11.88 -18.26
C ALA A 64 0.83 13.07 -17.58
N GLU A 65 2.15 13.21 -17.74
CA GLU A 65 3.00 14.27 -17.16
C GLU A 65 3.03 14.31 -15.60
N MET A 66 2.46 13.30 -14.94
CA MET A 66 2.50 13.14 -13.48
C MET A 66 3.72 12.31 -13.08
N THR A 67 4.82 12.99 -12.75
CA THR A 67 6.07 12.30 -12.37
C THR A 67 5.99 11.76 -10.94
N VAL A 68 5.52 10.52 -10.80
CA VAL A 68 5.41 9.82 -9.51
C VAL A 68 6.38 8.65 -9.45
N ASN A 69 7.10 8.52 -8.33
CA ASN A 69 7.98 7.36 -8.11
C ASN A 69 7.14 6.08 -7.99
N ARG A 70 7.58 4.98 -8.62
CA ARG A 70 6.99 3.65 -8.47
C ARG A 70 6.72 3.26 -7.00
N LYS A 71 7.61 3.60 -6.07
CA LYS A 71 7.40 3.30 -4.63
C LYS A 71 6.19 4.04 -4.06
N ALA A 72 5.95 5.28 -4.50
CA ALA A 72 4.78 6.05 -4.10
C ALA A 72 3.50 5.47 -4.72
N VAL A 73 3.52 5.11 -6.01
CA VAL A 73 2.40 4.40 -6.65
C VAL A 73 2.06 3.11 -5.91
N GLN A 74 3.07 2.31 -5.55
CA GLN A 74 2.86 1.08 -4.79
C GLN A 74 2.26 1.35 -3.40
N ARG A 75 2.68 2.41 -2.71
CA ARG A 75 2.09 2.82 -1.44
C ARG A 75 0.61 3.20 -1.62
N HIS A 76 0.28 4.03 -2.61
CA HIS A 76 -1.10 4.45 -2.85
C HIS A 76 -2.02 3.29 -3.25
N MET A 77 -1.56 2.39 -4.11
CA MET A 77 -2.31 1.16 -4.41
C MET A 77 -2.61 0.33 -3.15
N ARG A 78 -1.64 0.21 -2.23
CA ARG A 78 -1.84 -0.49 -0.94
C ARG A 78 -2.83 0.22 -0.03
N GLU A 79 -2.73 1.55 0.09
CA GLU A 79 -3.68 2.36 0.86
C GLU A 79 -5.11 2.25 0.32
N MET A 80 -5.25 2.16 -1.00
CA MET A 80 -6.53 1.95 -1.70
C MET A 80 -7.01 0.50 -1.69
N GLY A 81 -6.19 -0.46 -1.26
CA GLY A 81 -6.54 -1.87 -1.25
C GLY A 81 -6.57 -2.55 -2.63
N ILE A 82 -5.92 -1.96 -3.64
CA ILE A 82 -5.89 -2.49 -5.01
C ILE A 82 -4.53 -3.10 -5.38
N ALA A 83 -4.55 -4.10 -6.25
CA ALA A 83 -3.36 -4.75 -6.79
C ALA A 83 -3.62 -5.21 -8.23
N GLY A 84 -2.57 -5.26 -9.06
CA GLY A 84 -2.68 -5.77 -10.42
C GLY A 84 -3.15 -7.22 -10.43
N ILE A 85 -4.27 -7.49 -11.08
CA ILE A 85 -4.88 -8.81 -11.19
C ILE A 85 -4.17 -9.56 -12.33
N CYS A 86 -3.18 -10.38 -11.98
CA CYS A 86 -2.50 -11.25 -12.94
C CYS A 86 -2.22 -12.64 -12.35
N PRO A 87 -2.23 -13.70 -13.19
CA PRO A 87 -1.77 -15.01 -12.75
C PRO A 87 -0.33 -14.91 -12.23
N GLY A 88 -0.10 -15.46 -11.04
CA GLY A 88 1.26 -15.61 -10.52
C GLY A 88 2.10 -16.51 -11.43
N PRO A 89 3.45 -16.46 -11.31
CA PRO A 89 4.31 -17.39 -12.01
C PRO A 89 3.89 -18.84 -11.70
N ASN A 90 3.84 -19.68 -12.72
CA ASN A 90 3.46 -21.07 -12.58
C ASN A 90 4.60 -21.88 -11.94
N LEU A 91 4.74 -21.79 -10.61
CA LEU A 91 5.82 -22.41 -9.84
C LEU A 91 5.74 -23.95 -9.81
N SER A 92 4.60 -24.55 -10.16
CA SER A 92 4.47 -26.01 -10.25
C SER A 92 5.10 -26.57 -11.53
N LYS A 93 5.25 -25.76 -12.58
CA LYS A 93 5.97 -26.15 -13.79
C LYS A 93 7.47 -25.95 -13.60
N ARG A 94 8.23 -27.04 -13.74
CA ARG A 94 9.70 -27.00 -13.68
C ARG A 94 10.27 -26.12 -14.78
N ASN A 95 11.23 -25.27 -14.44
CA ASN A 95 12.09 -24.63 -15.43
C ASN A 95 13.04 -25.69 -16.03
N GLN A 96 12.84 -26.05 -17.29
CA GLN A 96 13.63 -27.10 -17.95
C GLN A 96 15.11 -26.74 -18.11
N ALA A 97 15.45 -25.44 -18.10
CA ALA A 97 16.83 -24.97 -18.19
C ALA A 97 17.67 -25.26 -16.93
N HIS A 98 17.05 -25.58 -15.79
CA HIS A 98 17.77 -25.91 -14.56
C HIS A 98 17.87 -27.42 -14.37
N ALA A 99 19.09 -27.90 -14.12
CA ALA A 99 19.37 -29.28 -13.74
C ALA A 99 18.72 -29.61 -12.39
N ILE A 100 18.23 -30.84 -12.25
CA ILE A 100 17.74 -31.37 -10.97
C ILE A 100 18.97 -31.88 -10.20
N TYR A 101 19.21 -31.29 -9.03
CA TYR A 101 20.24 -31.76 -8.12
C TYR A 101 19.67 -32.82 -7.16
N PRO A 102 20.38 -33.94 -6.93
CA PRO A 102 19.94 -34.94 -5.96
C PRO A 102 19.96 -34.36 -4.54
N TYR A 103 18.97 -34.74 -3.73
CA TYR A 103 18.92 -34.36 -2.32
C TYR A 103 19.87 -35.24 -1.49
N LEU A 104 21.04 -34.71 -1.16
CA LEU A 104 22.14 -35.47 -0.56
C LEU A 104 21.92 -35.84 0.92
N LEU A 105 20.92 -35.27 1.59
CA LEU A 105 20.63 -35.49 3.02
C LEU A 105 19.54 -36.55 3.26
N ARG A 106 19.17 -37.33 2.26
CA ARG A 106 18.03 -38.26 2.36
C ARG A 106 18.23 -39.40 3.38
N ASN A 107 19.48 -39.70 3.77
CA ASN A 107 19.84 -40.86 4.59
C ASN A 107 20.85 -40.54 5.71
N VAL A 108 20.79 -39.32 6.27
CA VAL A 108 21.57 -38.89 7.44
C VAL A 108 20.60 -38.65 8.58
#